data_AF-A0A1I1PVW8-F1
#
_entry.id   AF-A0A1I1PVW8-F1
#
_cell.length_a   1.000
_cell.length_b   1.000
_cell.length_c   1.000
_cell.angle_alpha   90.00
_cell.angle_beta   90.00
_cell.angle_gamma   90.00
#
_symmetry.space_group_name_H-M   'P 1'
#
loop_
_entity.id
_entity.type
_entity.pdbx_description
1 polymer ?
#
loop_
_entity_poly.entity_id
_entity_poly.type
_entity_poly.pdbx_seq_one_letter_code
_entity_poly.pdbx_strand_id
1 'polypeptide(L)'
;MTDKKLVPYEGKKKKTSGSGTKLCERIETDDMTAILNMAIDVSNSRMGRPAEYPYTTEGLDRFINKTIDYFEYVNTINANPELERKLIPDIENWAMFLGITRQTIWSYQQRGKEWRDMIDYYKNVIGAVKKQLAMNYKIPPMVYVFDATNNHGYVNSNQFTLNQNKPETEPKDNIDEQLK
;
A
#
# COMPACT_ATOMS: atom_id res chain seq x y z
N MET A 1 49.68 1.91 -10.47
CA MET A 1 48.49 2.24 -9.67
C MET A 1 47.57 1.04 -9.76
N THR A 2 47.47 0.29 -8.67
CA THR A 2 47.08 -1.12 -8.61
C THR A 2 45.59 -1.30 -8.37
N ASP A 3 44.98 -2.19 -9.16
CA ASP A 3 43.61 -2.68 -9.05
C ASP A 3 43.27 -3.17 -7.63
N LYS A 4 42.24 -2.59 -7.01
CA LYS A 4 41.61 -3.16 -5.82
C LYS A 4 40.43 -4.03 -6.26
N LYS A 5 40.67 -5.34 -6.40
CA LYS A 5 39.61 -6.35 -6.43
C LYS A 5 38.92 -6.40 -5.06
N LEU A 6 37.61 -6.20 -5.05
CA LEU A 6 36.75 -6.46 -3.88
C LEU A 6 36.81 -7.95 -3.53
N VAL A 7 37.25 -8.26 -2.32
CA VAL A 7 37.25 -9.61 -1.76
C VAL A 7 35.92 -9.84 -1.05
N PRO A 8 35.21 -10.96 -1.27
CA PRO A 8 33.95 -11.24 -0.58
C PRO A 8 34.19 -11.55 0.91
N TYR A 9 33.31 -11.02 1.76
CA TYR A 9 33.37 -11.18 3.21
C TYR A 9 32.88 -12.57 3.64
N GLU A 10 33.77 -13.43 4.13
CA GLU A 10 33.41 -14.71 4.74
C GLU A 10 33.04 -14.52 6.22
N GLY A 11 31.74 -14.47 6.50
CA GLY A 11 31.21 -14.43 7.87
C GLY A 11 31.34 -15.79 8.58
N LYS A 12 32.10 -15.81 9.67
CA LYS A 12 32.28 -16.98 10.56
C LYS A 12 30.94 -17.40 11.21
N LYS A 13 30.53 -18.67 11.03
CA LYS A 13 29.37 -19.25 11.73
C LYS A 13 29.68 -19.43 13.23
N LYS A 14 29.08 -18.63 14.10
CA LYS A 14 29.00 -18.93 15.53
C LYS A 14 27.76 -19.80 15.80
N LYS A 15 27.96 -20.96 16.42
CA LYS A 15 26.89 -21.79 16.97
C LYS A 15 26.42 -21.17 18.30
N THR A 16 25.13 -20.90 18.42
CA THR A 16 24.48 -20.64 19.71
C THR A 16 23.23 -21.52 19.81
N SER A 17 23.28 -22.42 20.78
CA SER A 17 22.17 -23.22 21.29
C SER A 17 21.19 -22.35 22.07
N GLY A 18 19.89 -22.52 21.85
CA GLY A 18 18.84 -21.92 22.69
C GLY A 18 17.50 -21.91 21.97
N SER A 19 16.59 -22.77 22.42
CA SER A 19 15.23 -22.90 21.91
C SER A 19 14.40 -21.65 22.19
N GLY A 20 13.93 -21.01 21.13
CA GLY A 20 12.94 -19.94 21.17
C GLY A 20 12.28 -19.84 19.80
N THR A 21 11.14 -20.51 19.67
CA THR A 21 10.05 -20.19 18.74
C THR A 21 10.44 -19.94 17.28
N LYS A 22 10.36 -21.03 16.49
CA LYS A 22 10.25 -20.99 15.03
C LYS A 22 9.04 -20.13 14.62
N LEU A 23 9.27 -18.88 14.25
CA LEU A 23 8.31 -18.10 13.46
C LEU A 23 9.04 -17.01 12.66
N CYS A 24 9.91 -17.46 11.77
CA CYS A 24 10.25 -16.69 10.59
C CYS A 24 10.41 -17.75 9.50
N GLU A 25 9.26 -18.28 9.07
CA GLU A 25 9.22 -19.01 7.81
C GLU A 25 9.84 -18.10 6.76
N ARG A 26 10.68 -18.72 5.93
CA ARG A 26 11.45 -18.10 4.86
C ARG A 26 10.55 -17.09 4.15
N ILE A 27 10.87 -15.79 4.23
CA ILE A 27 10.15 -14.78 3.44
C ILE A 27 10.46 -15.14 1.99
N GLU A 28 9.51 -15.78 1.32
CA GLU A 28 9.56 -15.95 -0.13
C GLU A 28 9.40 -14.56 -0.73
N THR A 29 10.37 -14.18 -1.54
CA THR A 29 10.65 -12.79 -1.95
C THR A 29 10.23 -12.53 -3.39
N ASP A 30 9.42 -13.40 -3.99
CA ASP A 30 9.13 -13.33 -5.42
C ASP A 30 8.37 -12.05 -5.79
N ASP A 31 7.44 -11.61 -4.93
CA ASP A 31 6.72 -10.35 -5.04
C ASP A 31 7.64 -9.13 -4.84
N MET A 32 8.48 -9.18 -3.81
CA MET A 32 9.48 -8.15 -3.51
C MET A 32 10.51 -8.01 -4.64
N THR A 33 10.95 -9.12 -5.21
CA THR A 33 11.93 -9.16 -6.29
C THR A 33 11.34 -8.55 -7.56
N ALA A 34 10.06 -8.79 -7.87
CA ALA A 34 9.38 -8.15 -8.99
C ALA A 34 9.34 -6.62 -8.84
N ILE A 35 9.01 -6.12 -7.63
CA ILE A 35 8.99 -4.68 -7.31
C ILE A 35 10.39 -4.08 -7.45
N LEU A 36 11.43 -4.73 -6.90
CA LEU A 36 12.81 -4.25 -6.99
C LEU A 36 13.35 -4.26 -8.43
N ASN A 37 13.04 -5.29 -9.21
CA ASN A 37 13.41 -5.35 -10.62
C ASN A 37 12.72 -4.24 -11.41
N MET A 38 11.44 -3.99 -11.16
CA MET A 38 10.73 -2.85 -11.75
C MET A 38 11.42 -1.52 -11.42
N ALA A 39 11.83 -1.31 -10.17
CA ALA A 39 12.55 -0.11 -9.75
C ALA A 39 13.90 0.04 -10.49
N ILE A 40 14.64 -1.06 -10.65
CA ILE A 40 15.92 -1.10 -11.37
C ILE A 40 15.71 -0.80 -12.85
N ASP A 41 14.74 -1.42 -13.50
CA ASP A 41 14.45 -1.25 -14.93
C ASP A 41 14.07 0.19 -15.25
N VAL A 42 13.23 0.79 -14.41
CA VAL A 42 12.83 2.19 -14.53
C VAL A 42 14.04 3.11 -14.31
N SER A 43 14.87 2.84 -13.30
CA SER A 43 16.08 3.62 -13.02
C SER A 43 17.09 3.57 -14.18
N ASN A 44 17.35 2.37 -14.72
CA ASN A 44 18.24 2.14 -15.84
C ASN A 44 17.73 2.82 -17.12
N SER A 45 16.41 2.75 -17.36
CA SER A 45 15.80 3.36 -18.55
C SER A 45 15.78 4.90 -18.50
N ARG A 46 15.82 5.51 -17.31
CA ARG A 46 15.56 6.95 -17.13
C ARG A 46 16.76 7.83 -16.79
N MET A 47 17.95 7.26 -16.56
CA MET A 47 19.18 8.03 -16.27
C MET A 47 18.98 9.20 -15.27
N GLY A 48 18.07 9.08 -14.31
CA GLY A 48 17.86 10.06 -13.24
C GLY A 48 16.97 11.29 -13.53
N ARG A 49 16.11 11.32 -14.56
CA ARG A 49 15.13 12.43 -14.74
C ARG A 49 13.71 12.08 -14.28
N PRO A 50 13.11 12.78 -13.29
CA PRO A 50 11.69 12.65 -12.98
C PRO A 50 10.82 13.68 -13.72
N ALA A 51 9.58 13.24 -14.04
CA ALA A 51 8.46 13.88 -14.76
C ALA A 51 8.44 13.71 -16.30
N GLU A 52 7.85 12.59 -16.77
CA GLU A 52 7.80 12.18 -18.18
C GLU A 52 6.58 12.69 -18.97
N TYR A 53 5.52 13.17 -18.30
CA TYR A 53 4.22 13.43 -18.96
C TYR A 53 3.84 14.91 -18.92
N PRO A 54 3.92 15.63 -20.07
CA PRO A 54 3.53 17.05 -20.16
C PRO A 54 2.01 17.24 -20.02
N TYR A 55 1.58 18.45 -19.68
CA TYR A 55 0.15 18.81 -19.69
C TYR A 55 -0.31 19.12 -21.12
N THR A 56 -0.38 18.08 -21.94
CA THR A 56 -0.87 18.10 -23.32
C THR A 56 -1.70 16.83 -23.56
N THR A 57 -2.47 16.79 -24.64
CA THR A 57 -3.25 15.61 -25.03
C THR A 57 -2.35 14.39 -25.25
N GLU A 58 -1.22 14.59 -25.95
CA GLU A 58 -0.20 13.55 -26.14
C GLU A 58 0.39 13.06 -24.80
N GLY A 59 0.60 13.97 -23.85
CA GLY A 59 1.07 13.61 -22.51
C GLY A 59 0.05 12.74 -21.74
N LEU A 60 -1.24 13.01 -21.91
CA LEU A 60 -2.32 12.22 -21.33
C LEU A 60 -2.39 10.83 -21.98
N ASP A 61 -2.32 10.74 -23.31
CA ASP A 61 -2.32 9.46 -24.04
C ASP A 61 -1.12 8.60 -23.64
N ARG A 62 0.07 9.20 -23.52
CA ARG A 62 1.27 8.48 -23.05
C ARG A 62 1.09 7.98 -21.62
N PHE A 63 0.46 8.77 -20.75
CA PHE A 63 0.18 8.37 -19.37
C PHE A 63 -0.83 7.21 -19.31
N ILE A 64 -1.88 7.25 -20.13
CA ILE A 64 -2.89 6.20 -20.28
C ILE A 64 -2.23 4.90 -20.76
N ASN A 65 -1.49 4.96 -21.86
CA ASN A 65 -0.83 3.78 -22.43
C ASN A 65 0.14 3.16 -21.43
N LYS A 66 0.94 3.97 -20.73
CA LYS A 66 1.86 3.45 -19.70
C LYS A 66 1.13 2.86 -18.49
N THR A 67 -0.06 3.35 -18.17
CA THR A 67 -0.90 2.77 -17.11
C THR A 67 -1.50 1.43 -17.55
N ILE A 68 -1.86 1.29 -18.83
CA ILE A 68 -2.29 0.01 -19.40
C ILE A 68 -1.12 -1.00 -19.36
N ASP A 69 0.08 -0.59 -19.80
CA ASP A 69 1.30 -1.41 -19.70
C ASP A 69 1.52 -1.93 -18.27
N TYR A 70 1.24 -1.11 -17.25
CA TYR A 70 1.38 -1.51 -15.85
C TYR A 70 0.39 -2.64 -15.48
N PHE A 71 -0.88 -2.50 -15.85
CA PHE A 71 -1.86 -3.54 -15.57
C PHE A 71 -1.57 -4.84 -16.33
N GLU A 72 -1.09 -4.74 -17.57
CA GLU A 72 -0.63 -5.89 -18.36
C GLU A 72 0.60 -6.55 -17.72
N TYR A 73 1.55 -5.76 -17.22
CA TYR A 73 2.71 -6.27 -16.48
C TYR A 73 2.25 -7.07 -15.24
N VAL A 74 1.37 -6.50 -14.41
CA VAL A 74 0.84 -7.19 -13.23
C VAL A 74 0.14 -8.49 -13.62
N ASN A 75 -0.65 -8.46 -14.71
CA ASN A 75 -1.35 -9.65 -15.19
C ASN A 75 -0.38 -10.72 -15.71
N THR A 76 0.67 -10.31 -16.42
CA THR A 76 1.71 -11.21 -16.97
C THR A 76 2.48 -11.91 -15.85
N ILE A 77 2.90 -11.17 -14.82
CA ILE A 77 3.57 -11.76 -13.64
C ILE A 77 2.63 -12.74 -12.93
N ASN A 78 1.36 -12.36 -12.76
CA ASN A 78 0.36 -13.18 -12.08
C ASN A 78 -0.16 -14.38 -12.88
N ALA A 79 0.15 -14.46 -14.17
CA ALA A 79 -0.16 -15.60 -15.02
C ALA A 79 0.76 -16.80 -14.77
N ASN A 80 1.91 -16.60 -14.11
CA ASN A 80 2.80 -17.68 -13.74
C ASN A 80 2.15 -18.55 -12.64
N PRO A 81 1.87 -19.84 -12.90
CA PRO A 81 1.24 -20.73 -11.93
C PRO A 81 2.15 -21.11 -10.77
N GLU A 82 3.47 -21.00 -10.95
CA GLU A 82 4.48 -21.29 -9.92
C GLU A 82 4.61 -20.17 -8.87
N LEU A 83 3.96 -19.03 -9.12
CA LEU A 83 4.03 -17.88 -8.23
C LEU A 83 3.12 -18.11 -7.02
N GLU A 84 3.70 -18.45 -5.87
CA GLU A 84 2.95 -18.70 -4.64
C GLU A 84 2.19 -17.44 -4.17
N ARG A 85 2.79 -16.26 -4.39
CA ARG A 85 2.20 -14.96 -4.05
C ARG A 85 2.06 -14.07 -5.26
N LYS A 86 0.81 -13.78 -5.61
CA LYS A 86 0.47 -12.85 -6.71
C LYS A 86 0.83 -11.42 -6.34
N LEU A 87 1.35 -10.69 -7.33
CA LEU A 87 1.58 -9.26 -7.25
C LEU A 87 0.22 -8.54 -7.13
N ILE A 88 0.09 -7.72 -6.08
CA ILE A 88 -1.09 -6.92 -5.84
C ILE A 88 -0.84 -5.52 -6.42
N PRO A 89 -1.71 -5.03 -7.32
CA PRO A 89 -1.57 -3.68 -7.82
C PRO A 89 -1.78 -2.66 -6.70
N ASP A 90 -0.98 -1.61 -6.71
CA ASP A 90 -0.95 -0.58 -5.67
C ASP A 90 -0.58 0.79 -6.27
N ILE A 91 -0.94 1.88 -5.60
CA ILE A 91 -0.68 3.24 -6.11
C ILE A 91 0.82 3.52 -6.17
N GLU A 92 1.58 3.06 -5.18
CA GLU A 92 3.03 3.21 -5.09
C GLU A 92 3.73 2.40 -6.18
N ASN A 93 3.30 1.15 -6.39
CA ASN A 93 3.82 0.30 -7.47
C ASN A 93 3.47 0.87 -8.85
N TRP A 94 2.26 1.39 -9.03
CA TRP A 94 1.85 2.08 -10.25
C TRP A 94 2.71 3.32 -10.51
N ALA A 95 2.91 4.18 -9.50
CA ALA A 95 3.77 5.36 -9.61
C ALA A 95 5.20 4.98 -9.99
N MET A 96 5.75 3.95 -9.36
CA MET A 96 7.08 3.43 -9.64
C MET A 96 7.20 2.91 -11.07
N PHE A 97 6.22 2.15 -11.57
CA PHE A 97 6.19 1.69 -12.96
C PHE A 97 6.14 2.85 -13.96
N LEU A 98 5.34 3.87 -13.66
CA LEU A 98 5.29 5.12 -14.41
C LEU A 98 6.56 5.97 -14.24
N GLY A 99 7.50 5.55 -13.38
CA GLY A 99 8.74 6.23 -12.98
C GLY A 99 8.53 7.64 -12.43
N ILE A 100 7.41 7.85 -11.77
CA ILE A 100 7.06 9.08 -11.07
C ILE A 100 6.80 8.77 -9.60
N THR A 101 6.52 9.79 -8.81
CA THR A 101 6.13 9.60 -7.41
C THR A 101 4.62 9.67 -7.26
N ARG A 102 4.11 9.12 -6.16
CA ARG A 102 2.70 9.32 -5.76
C ARG A 102 2.32 10.80 -5.70
N GLN A 103 3.24 11.66 -5.26
CA GLN A 103 3.04 13.10 -5.22
C GLN A 103 2.89 13.69 -6.63
N THR A 104 3.66 13.19 -7.60
CA THR A 104 3.53 13.58 -9.01
C THR A 104 2.16 13.21 -9.57
N ILE A 105 1.63 12.01 -9.26
CA ILE A 105 0.27 11.60 -9.66
C ILE A 105 -0.77 12.56 -9.06
N TRP A 106 -0.63 12.91 -7.78
CA TRP A 106 -1.51 13.89 -7.15
C TRP A 106 -1.46 15.24 -7.87
N SER A 107 -0.26 15.73 -8.22
CA SER A 107 -0.10 16.96 -9.00
C SER A 107 -0.74 16.85 -10.39
N TYR A 108 -0.69 15.68 -11.03
CA TYR A 108 -1.32 15.45 -12.34
C TYR A 108 -2.84 15.50 -12.25
N GLN A 109 -3.41 14.98 -11.17
CA GLN A 109 -4.85 15.03 -10.89
C GLN A 109 -5.38 16.48 -10.76
N GLN A 110 -4.51 17.46 -10.48
CA GLN A 110 -4.89 18.88 -10.41
C GLN A 110 -4.85 19.59 -11.78
N ARG A 111 -4.34 18.96 -12.84
CA ARG A 111 -4.08 19.63 -14.14
C ARG A 111 -5.32 19.89 -14.97
N GLY A 112 -6.47 19.29 -14.65
CA GLY A 112 -7.72 19.52 -15.37
C GLY A 112 -8.71 18.37 -15.17
N LYS A 113 -9.92 18.51 -15.71
CA LYS A 113 -10.98 17.50 -15.55
C LYS A 113 -10.59 16.15 -16.16
N GLU A 114 -10.06 16.14 -17.38
CA GLU A 114 -9.69 14.89 -18.08
C GLU A 114 -8.63 14.08 -17.32
N TRP A 115 -7.56 14.75 -16.86
CA TRP A 115 -6.52 14.12 -16.05
C TRP A 115 -7.07 13.59 -14.73
N ARG A 116 -7.97 14.35 -14.09
CA ARG A 116 -8.60 13.95 -12.84
C ARG A 116 -9.45 12.70 -13.03
N ASP A 117 -10.37 12.73 -13.99
CA ASP A 117 -11.32 11.64 -14.25
C ASP A 117 -10.57 10.34 -14.59
N MET A 118 -9.50 10.41 -15.39
CA MET A 118 -8.68 9.23 -15.73
C MET A 118 -7.88 8.70 -14.53
N ILE A 119 -7.24 9.57 -13.75
CA ILE A 119 -6.49 9.15 -12.55
C ILE A 119 -7.43 8.55 -11.50
N ASP A 120 -8.59 9.15 -11.29
CA ASP A 120 -9.60 8.64 -10.36
C ASP A 120 -10.17 7.30 -10.82
N TYR A 121 -10.37 7.13 -12.13
CA TYR A 121 -10.72 5.83 -12.71
C TYR A 121 -9.66 4.76 -12.41
N TYR A 122 -8.37 5.03 -12.66
CA TYR A 122 -7.32 4.06 -12.39
C TYR A 122 -7.14 3.74 -10.90
N LYS A 123 -7.24 4.76 -10.02
CA LYS A 123 -7.27 4.54 -8.57
C LYS A 123 -8.46 3.66 -8.17
N ASN A 124 -9.63 3.86 -8.77
CA ASN A 124 -10.80 3.03 -8.51
C ASN A 124 -10.60 1.57 -8.97
N VAL A 125 -9.96 1.34 -10.13
CA VAL A 125 -9.63 -0.01 -10.60
C VAL A 125 -8.71 -0.73 -9.60
N ILE A 126 -7.64 -0.06 -9.14
CA ILE A 126 -6.73 -0.62 -8.12
C ILE A 126 -7.49 -0.94 -6.83
N GLY A 127 -8.35 -0.02 -6.39
CA GLY A 127 -9.19 -0.19 -5.20
C GLY A 127 -10.17 -1.37 -5.32
N ALA A 128 -10.76 -1.57 -6.51
CA ALA A 128 -11.67 -2.68 -6.78
C ALA A 128 -10.94 -4.04 -6.72
N VAL A 129 -9.73 -4.12 -7.27
CA VAL A 129 -8.90 -5.34 -7.20
C VAL A 129 -8.57 -5.67 -5.74
N LYS A 130 -8.07 -4.69 -4.97
CA LYS A 130 -7.77 -4.87 -3.54
C LYS A 130 -9.01 -5.26 -2.74
N LYS A 131 -10.17 -4.67 -3.05
CA LYS A 131 -11.45 -5.02 -2.41
C LYS A 131 -11.82 -6.48 -2.65
N GLN A 132 -11.71 -6.96 -3.89
CA GLN A 132 -12.00 -8.34 -4.23
C GLN A 132 -11.05 -9.31 -3.52
N LEU A 133 -9.77 -8.95 -3.42
CA LEU A 133 -8.77 -9.74 -2.70
C LEU A 133 -9.04 -9.77 -1.18
N ALA A 134 -9.48 -8.64 -0.60
CA ALA A 134 -9.87 -8.58 0.81
C ALA A 134 -11.13 -9.40 1.10
N MET A 135 -12.14 -9.34 0.22
CA MET A 135 -13.36 -10.16 0.33
C MET A 135 -13.07 -11.67 0.26
N ASN A 136 -12.04 -12.06 -0.48
CA ASN A 136 -11.58 -13.44 -0.58
C ASN A 136 -10.55 -13.83 0.50
N TYR A 137 -10.37 -13.00 1.54
CA TYR A 137 -9.40 -13.20 2.63
C TYR A 137 -7.94 -13.38 2.17
N LYS A 138 -7.59 -12.91 0.97
CA LYS A 138 -6.21 -12.89 0.47
C LYS A 138 -5.41 -11.70 1.01
N ILE A 139 -6.11 -10.63 1.38
CA ILE A 139 -5.56 -9.48 2.13
C ILE A 139 -6.27 -9.44 3.48
N PRO A 140 -5.56 -9.29 4.61
CA PRO A 140 -6.20 -9.11 5.91
C PRO A 140 -7.18 -7.92 5.87
N PRO A 141 -8.45 -8.09 6.29
CA PRO A 141 -9.45 -7.02 6.18
C PRO A 141 -9.04 -5.70 6.83
N MET A 142 -8.33 -5.76 7.97
CA MET A 142 -7.83 -4.56 8.64
C MET A 142 -6.79 -3.80 7.83
N VAL A 143 -5.91 -4.48 7.09
CA VAL A 143 -4.94 -3.85 6.20
C VAL A 143 -5.67 -3.11 5.07
N TYR A 144 -6.71 -3.74 4.51
CA TYR A 144 -7.54 -3.12 3.49
C TYR A 144 -8.31 -1.90 4.03
N VAL A 145 -8.82 -1.94 5.27
CA VAL A 145 -9.49 -0.78 5.88
C VAL A 145 -8.55 0.44 5.94
N PHE A 146 -7.31 0.24 6.41
CA PHE A 146 -6.32 1.34 6.45
C PHE A 146 -5.91 1.83 5.06
N ASP A 147 -5.76 0.92 4.10
CA ASP A 147 -5.48 1.27 2.71
C ASP A 147 -6.64 2.07 2.10
N ALA A 148 -7.88 1.61 2.27
CA ALA A 148 -9.09 2.28 1.80
C ALA A 148 -9.24 3.69 2.37
N THR A 149 -8.93 3.89 3.65
CA THR A 149 -8.98 5.22 4.27
C THR A 149 -7.88 6.14 3.75
N ASN A 150 -6.67 5.62 3.54
CA ASN A 150 -5.51 6.44 3.18
C ASN A 150 -5.44 6.77 1.68
N ASN A 151 -5.89 5.85 0.83
CA ASN A 151 -5.64 5.89 -0.61
C ASN A 151 -6.92 6.05 -1.44
N HIS A 152 -8.10 5.72 -0.89
CA HIS A 152 -9.37 5.74 -1.60
C HIS A 152 -10.44 6.64 -0.97
N GLY A 153 -10.08 7.39 0.09
CA GLY A 153 -10.95 8.41 0.69
C GLY A 153 -12.14 7.85 1.47
N TYR A 154 -12.10 6.56 1.85
CA TYR A 154 -13.13 5.99 2.71
C TYR A 154 -13.02 6.57 4.13
N VAL A 155 -14.16 6.82 4.77
CA VAL A 155 -14.23 7.32 6.14
C VAL A 155 -14.98 6.33 7.00
N ASN A 156 -14.43 6.04 8.18
CA ASN A 156 -15.12 5.22 9.17
C ASN A 156 -16.12 6.08 9.93
N SER A 157 -17.42 5.83 9.75
CA SER A 157 -18.49 6.51 10.46
C SER A 157 -18.90 5.72 11.70
N ASN A 158 -18.69 6.28 12.89
CA ASN A 158 -19.18 5.71 14.15
C ASN A 158 -20.29 6.61 14.71
N GLN A 159 -21.38 6.01 15.16
CA GLN A 159 -22.44 6.70 15.89
C GLN A 159 -22.36 6.32 17.36
N PHE A 160 -22.26 7.31 18.25
CA PHE A 160 -22.26 7.09 19.70
C PHE A 160 -23.58 7.58 20.28
N THR A 161 -24.34 6.68 20.89
CA THR A 161 -25.52 7.05 21.68
C THR A 161 -25.10 7.21 23.14
N LEU A 162 -25.08 8.45 23.62
CA LEU A 162 -24.76 8.75 25.01
C LEU A 162 -26.02 8.56 25.87
N ASN A 163 -26.12 7.43 26.57
CA ASN A 163 -27.15 7.25 27.58
C ASN A 163 -26.69 7.94 28.87
N GLN A 164 -27.19 9.16 29.10
CA GLN A 164 -27.04 9.82 30.40
C GLN A 164 -27.99 9.14 31.39
N ASN A 165 -27.54 8.05 32.02
CA ASN A 165 -28.17 7.61 33.26
C ASN A 165 -27.87 8.69 34.30
N LYS A 166 -28.91 9.40 34.77
CA LYS A 166 -28.81 10.25 35.96
C LYS A 166 -28.13 9.44 37.06
N PRO A 167 -27.12 9.97 37.76
CA PRO A 167 -26.60 9.27 38.93
C PRO A 167 -27.79 9.03 39.87
N GLU A 168 -27.99 7.77 40.24
CA GLU A 168 -28.95 7.40 41.28
C GLU A 168 -28.60 8.26 42.50
N THR A 169 -29.53 9.13 42.89
CA THR A 169 -29.41 9.87 44.14
C THR A 169 -29.25 8.85 45.25
N GLU A 170 -28.08 8.80 45.86
CA GLU A 170 -27.86 7.99 47.06
C GLU A 170 -28.97 8.30 48.07
N PRO A 171 -29.55 7.27 48.74
CA PRO A 171 -30.56 7.51 49.75
C PRO A 171 -29.94 8.35 50.85
N LYS A 172 -30.54 9.51 51.13
CA LYS A 172 -30.21 10.30 52.32
C LYS A 172 -30.63 9.46 53.52
N ASP A 173 -29.67 8.84 54.20
CA ASP A 173 -29.87 8.28 55.53
C ASP A 173 -30.44 9.39 56.43
N ASN A 174 -31.68 9.18 56.87
CA ASN A 174 -32.39 10.09 57.76
C ASN A 174 -31.82 9.93 59.17
N ILE A 175 -30.86 10.79 59.55
CA ILE A 175 -30.24 10.76 60.88
C ILE A 175 -31.14 11.42 61.96
N ASP A 176 -32.29 12.00 61.62
CA ASP A 176 -33.07 12.82 62.56
C ASP A 176 -34.17 12.07 63.35
N GLU A 177 -34.19 10.73 63.37
CA GLU A 177 -35.19 9.96 64.16
C GLU A 177 -34.60 9.12 65.31
N GLN A 178 -33.35 9.37 65.74
CA GLN A 178 -32.76 8.72 66.94
C GLN A 178 -32.46 9.66 68.11
N LEU A 179 -32.92 10.92 68.07
CA LEU A 179 -32.86 11.82 69.22
C LEU A 179 -34.19 12.56 69.41
N LYS A 180 -35.17 11.86 69.97
CA LYS A 180 -36.19 12.43 70.87
C LYS A 180 -36.92 11.34 71.65
#